data_AF-A0A9D8RDZ2-F1
#
_entry.id   AF-A0A9D8RDZ2-F1
#
_cell.length_a   1.000
_cell.length_b   1.000
_cell.length_c   1.000
_cell.angle_alpha   90.00
_cell.angle_beta   90.00
_cell.angle_gamma   90.00
#
_symmetry.space_group_name_H-M   'P 1'
#
loop_
_entity.id
_entity.type
_entity.pdbx_description
1 polymer ?
#
loop_
_entity_poly.entity_id
_entity_poly.type
_entity_poly.pdbx_seq_one_letter_code
_entity_poly.pdbx_strand_id
1 'polypeptide(L)'
;MIKNIKQVPTASQKLKQFRSDCFDIRIMHCLMNGYRTCQITAYDDEFVQNLKQYHILGTTVFAIINDFKPDEDCNEVGHCLERSFLMFLCNHDSVWVYGNNQNLAIKHGKQNSTHAWVEVGNFVYDPTTIQRYPKKLYYNMLKINHVKKLTYGNYQQNGVDENLITMLKKYIRTIKPCIEKRIKKQKNNNEISFDY
;
A
#
# COMPACT_ATOMS: atom_id res chain seq x y z
N MET A 1 -28.92 -17.10 31.98
CA MET A 1 -28.79 -16.25 30.78
C MET A 1 -28.29 -14.87 31.21
N ILE A 2 -27.01 -14.57 31.03
CA ILE A 2 -26.47 -13.21 31.26
C ILE A 2 -26.77 -12.40 30.01
N LYS A 3 -27.63 -11.38 30.12
CA LYS A 3 -27.88 -10.43 29.03
C LYS A 3 -26.58 -9.67 28.75
N ASN A 4 -26.08 -9.76 27.52
CA ASN A 4 -25.02 -8.89 27.02
C ASN A 4 -25.53 -7.44 27.01
N ILE A 5 -25.23 -6.69 28.06
CA ILE A 5 -25.45 -5.25 28.11
C ILE A 5 -24.39 -4.63 27.20
N LYS A 6 -24.77 -4.20 25.99
CA LYS A 6 -23.89 -3.40 25.14
C LYS A 6 -23.56 -2.11 25.90
N GLN A 7 -22.28 -1.92 26.24
CA GLN A 7 -21.82 -0.69 26.89
C GLN A 7 -22.16 0.52 26.00
N VAL A 8 -22.74 1.56 26.61
CA VAL A 8 -23.00 2.83 25.94
C VAL A 8 -21.67 3.57 25.75
N PRO A 9 -21.35 4.06 24.53
CA PRO A 9 -20.08 4.76 24.30
C PRO A 9 -19.99 6.06 25.11
N THR A 10 -18.83 6.32 25.70
CA THR A 10 -18.52 7.57 26.41
C THR A 10 -18.51 8.77 25.46
N ALA A 11 -18.63 9.99 26.01
CA ALA A 11 -18.53 11.22 25.21
C ALA A 11 -17.20 11.33 24.43
N SER A 12 -16.10 10.87 25.04
CA SER A 12 -14.78 10.80 24.40
C SER A 12 -14.76 9.83 23.20
N GLN A 13 -15.38 8.65 23.35
CA GLN A 13 -15.51 7.68 22.26
C GLN A 13 -16.38 8.23 21.12
N LYS A 14 -17.49 8.92 21.43
CA LYS A 14 -18.35 9.57 20.43
C LYS A 14 -17.60 10.67 19.65
N LEU A 15 -16.82 11.50 20.35
CA LEU A 15 -16.02 12.56 19.69
C LEU A 15 -14.93 11.98 18.78
N LYS A 16 -14.26 10.90 19.21
CA LYS A 16 -13.26 10.20 18.38
C LYS A 16 -13.91 9.63 17.12
N GLN A 17 -15.08 9.00 17.24
CA GLN A 17 -15.82 8.47 16.11
C GLN A 17 -16.21 9.57 15.12
N PHE A 18 -16.79 10.67 15.61
CA PHE A 18 -17.16 11.82 14.77
C PHE A 18 -15.96 12.38 13.97
N ARG A 19 -14.79 12.51 14.61
CA ARG A 19 -13.56 12.94 13.91
C ARG A 19 -13.12 11.94 12.82
N SER A 20 -13.27 10.65 13.07
CA SER A 20 -13.01 9.61 12.07
C SER A 20 -13.98 9.71 10.89
N ASP A 21 -15.27 9.90 11.16
CA ASP A 21 -16.30 10.00 10.12
C ASP A 21 -16.07 11.23 9.22
N CYS A 22 -15.80 12.40 9.82
CA CYS A 22 -15.46 13.61 9.05
C CYS A 22 -14.19 13.42 8.20
N PHE A 23 -13.21 12.65 8.69
CA PHE A 23 -12.01 12.34 7.93
C PHE A 23 -12.34 11.46 6.71
N ASP A 24 -13.09 10.39 6.90
CA ASP A 24 -13.48 9.48 5.82
C ASP A 24 -14.27 10.22 4.73
N ILE A 25 -15.19 11.11 5.11
CA ILE A 25 -15.92 11.98 4.18
C ILE A 25 -14.96 12.89 3.40
N ARG A 26 -13.99 13.53 4.08
CA ARG A 26 -13.01 14.41 3.43
C ARG A 26 -12.18 13.64 2.40
N ILE A 27 -11.65 12.48 2.76
CA ILE A 27 -10.86 11.64 1.86
C ILE A 27 -11.70 11.19 0.68
N MET A 28 -12.92 10.73 0.92
CA MET A 28 -13.85 10.33 -0.14
C MET A 28 -14.08 11.47 -1.14
N HIS A 29 -14.33 12.70 -0.65
CA HIS A 29 -14.48 13.87 -1.51
C HIS A 29 -13.20 14.18 -2.32
N CYS A 30 -12.02 14.12 -1.69
CA CYS A 30 -10.75 14.32 -2.39
C CYS A 30 -10.53 13.28 -3.49
N LEU A 31 -10.79 12.00 -3.20
CA LEU A 31 -10.66 10.90 -4.17
C LEU A 31 -11.65 11.07 -5.32
N MET A 32 -12.93 11.29 -5.02
CA MET A 32 -13.97 11.50 -6.03
C MET A 32 -13.64 12.68 -6.94
N ASN A 33 -13.22 13.81 -6.38
CA ASN A 33 -12.84 14.97 -7.17
C ASN A 33 -11.60 14.67 -8.02
N GLY A 34 -10.58 14.05 -7.44
CA GLY A 34 -9.35 13.71 -8.16
C GLY A 34 -9.58 12.75 -9.33
N TYR A 35 -10.50 11.77 -9.23
CA TYR A 35 -10.90 10.95 -10.37
C TYR A 35 -11.66 11.77 -11.41
N ARG A 36 -12.64 12.58 -10.99
CA ARG A 36 -13.44 13.42 -11.90
C ARG A 36 -12.59 14.39 -12.71
N THR A 37 -11.54 14.94 -12.10
CA THR A 37 -10.61 15.87 -12.76
C THR A 37 -9.41 15.17 -13.38
N CYS A 38 -9.40 13.84 -13.47
CA CYS A 38 -8.30 13.02 -14.01
C CYS A 38 -6.92 13.30 -13.36
N GLN A 39 -6.91 13.80 -12.13
CA GLN A 39 -5.68 14.01 -11.35
C GLN A 39 -5.23 12.71 -10.68
N ILE A 40 -6.16 11.83 -10.36
CA ILE A 40 -5.85 10.50 -9.82
C ILE A 40 -6.05 9.50 -10.95
N THR A 41 -4.98 8.80 -11.31
CA THR A 41 -4.98 7.84 -12.41
C THR A 41 -4.41 6.50 -11.96
N ALA A 42 -4.53 5.47 -12.79
CA ALA A 42 -3.68 4.30 -12.67
C ALA A 42 -2.19 4.70 -12.80
N TYR A 43 -1.31 3.77 -12.43
CA TYR A 43 0.10 3.88 -12.78
C TYR A 43 0.26 4.02 -14.29
N ASP A 44 1.22 4.85 -14.72
CA ASP A 44 1.56 4.95 -16.13
C ASP A 44 2.32 3.70 -16.63
N ASP A 45 2.32 3.53 -17.94
CA ASP A 45 2.85 2.34 -18.59
C ASP A 45 4.33 2.14 -18.31
N GLU A 46 5.13 3.21 -18.33
CA GLU A 46 6.56 3.15 -18.03
C GLU A 46 6.81 2.59 -16.63
N PHE A 47 6.14 3.15 -15.62
CA PHE A 47 6.26 2.66 -14.26
C PHE A 47 5.80 1.19 -14.12
N VAL A 48 4.70 0.81 -14.79
CA VAL A 48 4.22 -0.58 -14.80
C VAL A 48 5.22 -1.52 -15.47
N GLN A 49 5.82 -1.12 -16.59
CA GLN A 49 6.81 -1.94 -17.29
C GLN A 49 8.06 -2.16 -16.43
N ASN A 50 8.53 -1.13 -15.74
CA ASN A 50 9.65 -1.28 -14.80
C ASN A 50 9.33 -2.33 -13.73
N LEU A 51 8.13 -2.32 -13.15
CA LEU A 51 7.71 -3.34 -12.17
C LEU A 51 7.55 -4.74 -12.77
N LYS A 52 7.23 -4.87 -14.06
CA LYS A 52 7.05 -6.18 -14.73
C LYS A 52 8.37 -6.87 -15.09
N GLN A 53 9.46 -6.11 -15.21
CA GLN A 53 10.78 -6.67 -15.54
C GLN A 53 11.37 -7.48 -14.38
N TYR A 54 11.05 -7.13 -13.14
CA TYR A 54 11.58 -7.81 -11.96
C TYR A 54 10.65 -8.90 -11.45
N HIS A 55 11.24 -10.01 -10.99
CA HIS A 55 10.51 -11.19 -10.55
C HIS A 55 10.92 -11.61 -9.15
N ILE A 56 9.94 -12.00 -8.35
CA ILE A 56 10.11 -12.61 -7.02
C ILE A 56 9.24 -13.86 -6.99
N LEU A 57 9.82 -14.99 -6.60
CA LEU A 57 9.11 -16.29 -6.55
C LEU A 57 8.42 -16.63 -7.89
N GLY A 58 9.06 -16.31 -9.01
CA GLY A 58 8.51 -16.57 -10.36
C GLY A 58 7.32 -15.68 -10.75
N THR A 59 6.99 -14.67 -9.96
CA THR A 59 5.91 -13.71 -10.23
C THR A 59 6.49 -12.30 -10.39
N THR A 60 5.93 -11.50 -11.31
CA THR A 60 6.39 -10.11 -11.49
C THR A 60 6.12 -9.28 -10.23
N VAL A 61 6.97 -8.29 -9.97
CA VAL A 61 6.75 -7.35 -8.85
C VAL A 61 5.43 -6.61 -9.01
N PHE A 62 5.04 -6.25 -10.24
CA PHE A 62 3.72 -5.66 -10.50
C PHE A 62 2.57 -6.55 -10.02
N ALA A 63 2.58 -7.85 -10.35
CA ALA A 63 1.55 -8.77 -9.91
C ALA A 63 1.56 -8.95 -8.38
N ILE A 64 2.74 -9.00 -7.74
CA ILE A 64 2.85 -9.00 -6.26
C ILE A 64 2.16 -7.79 -5.64
N ILE A 65 2.39 -6.61 -6.21
CA ILE A 65 1.76 -5.38 -5.70
C ILE A 65 0.27 -5.37 -6.01
N ASN A 66 -0.16 -5.73 -7.22
CA ASN A 66 -1.55 -5.57 -7.65
C ASN A 66 -2.49 -6.66 -7.13
N ASP A 67 -2.05 -7.92 -7.18
CA ASP A 67 -2.91 -9.10 -7.06
C ASP A 67 -2.77 -9.82 -5.73
N PHE A 68 -1.66 -9.63 -5.02
CA PHE A 68 -1.38 -10.30 -3.74
C PHE A 68 -1.47 -9.30 -2.59
N LYS A 69 -2.70 -8.80 -2.37
CA LYS A 69 -3.06 -7.96 -1.22
C LYS A 69 -3.29 -8.85 0.00
N PRO A 70 -2.40 -8.83 1.00
CA PRO A 70 -2.50 -9.76 2.14
C PRO A 70 -3.75 -9.55 3.00
N ASP A 71 -4.38 -8.37 2.89
CA ASP A 71 -5.58 -7.99 3.61
C ASP A 71 -6.82 -8.84 3.24
N GLU A 72 -6.92 -9.36 2.01
CA GLU A 72 -8.05 -10.23 1.58
C GLU A 72 -7.71 -11.72 1.65
N ASP A 73 -6.47 -12.10 1.33
CA ASP A 73 -6.06 -13.51 1.23
C ASP A 73 -5.34 -14.05 2.48
N CYS A 74 -4.74 -13.18 3.29
CA CYS A 74 -3.79 -13.57 4.33
C CYS A 74 -4.09 -12.87 5.71
N ASN A 75 -5.25 -12.17 5.87
CA ASN A 75 -5.79 -11.58 7.12
C ASN A 75 -4.87 -10.60 7.90
N GLU A 76 -3.88 -9.99 7.25
CA GLU A 76 -3.02 -8.97 7.86
C GLU A 76 -3.26 -7.60 7.24
N VAL A 77 -3.46 -6.58 8.06
CA VAL A 77 -3.57 -5.18 7.61
C VAL A 77 -2.17 -4.61 7.42
N GLY A 78 -1.85 -4.22 6.19
CA GLY A 78 -0.78 -3.27 5.91
C GLY A 78 0.56 -3.90 5.54
N HIS A 79 0.97 -3.65 4.29
CA HIS A 79 2.32 -3.88 3.79
C HIS A 79 2.78 -2.75 2.85
N CYS A 80 2.32 -1.52 3.12
CA CYS A 80 2.66 -0.38 2.28
C CYS A 80 4.17 -0.10 2.28
N LEU A 81 4.87 -0.34 3.39
CA LEU A 81 6.34 -0.25 3.49
C LEU A 81 7.03 -1.23 2.54
N GLU A 82 6.68 -2.51 2.60
CA GLU A 82 7.31 -3.56 1.79
C GLU A 82 6.99 -3.40 0.32
N ARG A 83 5.73 -3.14 -0.01
CA ARG A 83 5.28 -2.98 -1.39
C ARG A 83 5.87 -1.72 -2.04
N SER A 84 5.92 -0.60 -1.33
CA SER A 84 6.59 0.61 -1.84
C SER A 84 8.10 0.44 -1.93
N PHE A 85 8.72 -0.31 -1.02
CA PHE A 85 10.15 -0.58 -1.10
C PHE A 85 10.49 -1.47 -2.30
N LEU A 86 9.66 -2.48 -2.60
CA LEU A 86 9.78 -3.24 -3.86
C LEU A 86 9.64 -2.34 -5.09
N MET A 87 8.65 -1.44 -5.10
CA MET A 87 8.48 -0.46 -6.19
C MET A 87 9.72 0.41 -6.37
N PHE A 88 10.31 0.87 -5.27
CA PHE A 88 11.53 1.67 -5.26
C PHE A 88 12.73 0.92 -5.84
N LEU A 89 12.93 -0.34 -5.44
CA LEU A 89 14.02 -1.17 -5.97
C LEU A 89 13.91 -1.41 -7.49
N CYS A 90 12.70 -1.39 -8.05
CA CYS A 90 12.46 -1.53 -9.48
C CYS A 90 12.56 -0.21 -10.27
N ASN A 91 12.69 0.95 -9.60
CA ASN A 91 12.67 2.27 -10.24
C ASN A 91 13.80 3.14 -9.67
N HIS A 92 14.98 3.11 -10.29
CA HIS A 92 16.18 3.76 -9.74
C HIS A 92 16.10 5.29 -9.66
N ASP A 93 15.30 5.94 -10.51
CA ASP A 93 15.06 7.39 -10.48
C ASP A 93 14.02 7.81 -9.43
N SER A 94 13.50 6.84 -8.68
CA SER A 94 12.45 7.08 -7.70
C SER A 94 13.02 7.41 -6.31
N VAL A 95 12.16 7.99 -5.49
CA VAL A 95 12.41 8.23 -4.08
C VAL A 95 11.42 7.42 -3.27
N TRP A 96 11.93 6.52 -2.43
CA TRP A 96 11.09 5.84 -1.44
C TRP A 96 10.79 6.80 -0.30
N VAL A 97 9.51 6.93 0.05
CA VAL A 97 9.06 7.89 1.06
C VAL A 97 8.17 7.17 2.06
N TYR A 98 8.39 7.43 3.34
CA TYR A 98 7.51 6.98 4.40
C TYR A 98 7.34 8.06 5.45
N GLY A 99 6.19 8.07 6.11
CA GLY A 99 5.88 9.07 7.12
C GLY A 99 4.67 8.68 7.95
N ASN A 100 4.44 9.44 9.02
CA ASN A 100 3.33 9.22 9.92
C ASN A 100 2.06 9.82 9.30
N ASN A 101 1.07 8.97 9.07
CA ASN A 101 -0.25 9.42 8.66
C ASN A 101 -1.04 9.81 9.90
N GLN A 102 -1.10 11.12 10.19
CA GLN A 102 -1.84 11.66 11.34
C GLN A 102 -3.31 11.21 11.35
N ASN A 103 -3.89 10.97 10.17
CA ASN A 103 -5.30 10.59 10.08
C ASN A 103 -5.54 9.11 10.37
N LEU A 104 -4.55 8.22 10.17
CA LEU A 104 -4.65 6.83 10.61
C LEU A 104 -4.64 6.73 12.14
N ALA A 105 -3.97 7.66 12.83
CA ALA A 105 -4.07 7.77 14.30
C ALA A 105 -5.48 8.13 14.77
N ILE A 106 -6.19 8.98 14.01
CA ILE A 106 -7.59 9.33 14.27
C ILE A 106 -8.49 8.10 14.07
N LYS A 107 -8.34 7.39 12.94
CA LYS A 107 -9.20 6.28 12.52
C LYS A 107 -8.99 4.98 13.33
N HIS A 108 -7.74 4.63 13.62
CA HIS A 108 -7.40 3.35 14.25
C HIS A 108 -6.90 3.47 15.69
N GLY A 109 -6.77 4.68 16.23
CA GLY A 109 -6.25 4.90 17.58
C GLY A 109 -4.77 4.56 17.77
N LYS A 110 -4.06 4.22 16.69
CA LYS A 110 -2.63 3.92 16.70
C LYS A 110 -1.88 5.22 16.45
N GLN A 111 -1.32 5.82 17.50
CA GLN A 111 -0.34 6.89 17.32
C GLN A 111 0.81 6.34 16.46
N ASN A 112 1.26 7.11 15.46
CA ASN A 112 2.37 6.74 14.56
C ASN A 112 2.09 5.62 13.54
N SER A 113 0.86 5.49 13.02
CA SER A 113 0.62 4.66 11.84
C SER A 113 1.42 5.19 10.64
N THR A 114 2.48 4.46 10.30
CA THR A 114 3.36 4.76 9.18
C THR A 114 2.68 4.37 7.87
N HIS A 115 2.77 5.23 6.86
CA HIS A 115 2.43 4.92 5.48
C HIS A 115 3.65 5.15 4.59
N ALA A 116 3.75 4.39 3.49
CA ALA A 116 4.88 4.46 2.59
C ALA A 116 4.46 4.34 1.12
N TRP A 117 5.16 5.07 0.25
CA TRP A 117 4.88 5.22 -1.17
C TRP A 117 6.18 5.52 -1.93
N VAL A 118 6.07 5.59 -3.26
CA VAL A 118 7.18 5.98 -4.14
C VAL A 118 6.88 7.30 -4.82
N GLU A 119 7.88 8.16 -4.94
CA GLU A 119 7.83 9.41 -5.69
C GLU A 119 8.66 9.32 -6.96
N VAL A 120 8.10 9.70 -8.10
CA VAL A 120 8.81 9.84 -9.38
C VAL A 120 8.44 11.20 -9.98
N GLY A 121 9.44 12.06 -10.21
CA GLY A 121 9.21 13.43 -10.69
C GLY A 121 8.21 14.20 -9.80
N ASN A 122 7.08 14.62 -10.39
CA ASN A 122 6.02 15.36 -9.71
C ASN A 122 4.87 14.49 -9.17
N PHE A 123 5.01 13.16 -9.24
CA PHE A 123 3.96 12.22 -8.90
C PHE A 123 4.32 11.33 -7.70
N VAL A 124 3.26 10.82 -7.05
CA VAL A 124 3.26 9.79 -6.02
C VAL A 124 2.60 8.54 -6.58
N TYR A 125 3.18 7.38 -6.33
CA TYR A 125 2.66 6.05 -6.66
C TYR A 125 2.42 5.33 -5.33
N ASP A 126 1.15 5.12 -5.00
CA ASP A 126 0.73 4.54 -3.72
C ASP A 126 0.36 3.05 -3.88
N PRO A 127 1.11 2.12 -3.25
CA PRO A 127 0.81 0.69 -3.35
C PRO A 127 -0.54 0.33 -2.75
N THR A 128 -1.06 1.07 -1.77
CA THR A 128 -2.34 0.74 -1.13
C THR A 128 -3.50 0.97 -2.08
N THR A 129 -3.48 2.08 -2.83
CA THR A 129 -4.57 2.43 -3.76
C THR A 129 -4.30 1.98 -5.19
N ILE A 130 -3.06 1.59 -5.51
CA ILE A 130 -2.61 1.22 -6.87
C ILE A 130 -2.83 2.39 -7.84
N GLN A 131 -2.52 3.60 -7.38
CA GLN A 131 -2.83 4.83 -8.10
C GLN A 131 -1.68 5.83 -8.06
N ARG A 132 -1.68 6.67 -9.10
CA ARG A 132 -0.78 7.78 -9.28
C ARG A 132 -1.48 9.09 -8.93
N TYR A 133 -0.78 9.96 -8.21
CA TYR A 133 -1.28 11.24 -7.73
C TYR A 133 -0.26 12.36 -7.96
N PRO A 134 -0.69 13.59 -8.30
CA PRO A 134 0.14 14.77 -8.12
C PRO A 134 0.58 14.89 -6.66
N LYS A 135 1.88 15.11 -6.41
CA LYS A 135 2.42 15.22 -5.04
C LYS A 135 1.62 16.18 -4.18
N LYS A 136 1.36 17.39 -4.68
CA LYS A 136 0.60 18.43 -3.95
C LYS A 136 -0.78 17.93 -3.49
N LEU A 137 -1.50 17.22 -4.36
CA LEU A 137 -2.81 16.65 -4.02
C LEU A 137 -2.68 15.58 -2.94
N TYR A 138 -1.76 14.64 -3.12
CA TYR A 138 -1.56 13.50 -2.23
C TYR A 138 -1.20 13.92 -0.79
N TYR A 139 -0.22 14.81 -0.66
CA TYR A 139 0.22 15.31 0.64
C TYR A 139 -0.86 16.12 1.37
N ASN A 140 -1.63 16.92 0.63
CA ASN A 140 -2.76 17.67 1.21
C ASN A 140 -3.87 16.74 1.71
N MET A 141 -4.15 15.68 0.97
CA MET A 141 -5.18 14.71 1.30
C MET A 141 -4.85 13.95 2.60
N LEU A 142 -3.63 13.41 2.69
CA LEU A 142 -3.24 12.51 3.79
C LEU A 142 -2.59 13.20 4.99
N LYS A 143 -2.29 14.52 4.92
CA LYS A 143 -1.67 15.28 6.03
C LYS A 143 -0.50 14.54 6.69
N ILE A 144 0.41 14.01 5.87
CA ILE A 144 1.54 13.22 6.36
C ILE A 144 2.53 14.13 7.11
N ASN A 145 3.04 13.68 8.25
CA ASN A 145 4.12 14.33 8.98
C ASN A 145 5.30 13.37 9.23
N HIS A 146 6.42 13.89 9.71
CA HIS A 146 7.66 13.13 9.94
C HIS A 146 8.12 12.33 8.71
N VAL A 147 8.08 12.99 7.55
CA VAL A 147 8.42 12.39 6.26
C VAL A 147 9.92 12.07 6.22
N LYS A 148 10.25 10.83 5.92
CA LYS A 148 11.60 10.36 5.62
C LYS A 148 11.66 9.93 4.17
N LYS A 149 12.81 10.19 3.53
CA LYS A 149 13.03 9.93 2.11
C LYS A 149 14.34 9.16 1.92
N LEU A 150 14.32 8.20 1.01
CA LEU A 150 15.49 7.43 0.58
C LEU A 150 15.54 7.43 -0.95
N THR A 151 16.63 7.96 -1.50
CA THR A 151 16.94 7.90 -2.93
C THR A 151 17.78 6.66 -3.22
N TYR A 152 17.81 6.20 -4.47
CA TYR A 152 18.64 5.05 -4.85
C TYR A 152 20.14 5.27 -4.58
N GLY A 153 20.69 6.45 -4.91
CA GLY A 153 22.10 6.78 -4.64
C GLY A 153 22.45 6.66 -3.14
N ASN A 154 21.64 7.25 -2.26
CA ASN A 154 21.80 7.10 -0.81
C ASN A 154 21.69 5.63 -0.34
N TYR A 155 20.81 4.84 -0.94
CA TYR A 155 20.69 3.41 -0.61
C TYR A 155 21.96 2.64 -0.97
N GLN A 156 22.58 2.93 -2.12
CA GLN A 156 23.83 2.28 -2.53
C GLN A 156 25.02 2.66 -1.64
N GLN A 157 25.12 3.93 -1.25
CA GLN A 157 26.28 4.45 -0.49
C GLN A 157 26.28 4.03 0.99
N ASN A 158 25.11 3.94 1.62
CA ASN A 158 25.01 3.62 3.04
C ASN A 158 25.07 2.11 3.34
N GLY A 159 25.26 1.30 2.31
CA GLY A 159 25.12 -0.15 2.40
C GLY A 159 23.66 -0.57 2.55
N VAL A 160 23.43 -1.88 2.46
CA VAL A 160 22.11 -2.46 2.55
C VAL A 160 21.61 -2.38 3.99
N ASP A 161 20.52 -1.64 4.25
CA ASP A 161 19.86 -1.64 5.55
C ASP A 161 19.28 -3.04 5.84
N GLU A 162 19.93 -3.78 6.73
CA GLU A 162 19.56 -5.14 7.12
C GLU A 162 18.14 -5.23 7.67
N ASN A 163 17.60 -4.15 8.25
CA ASN A 163 16.22 -4.13 8.72
C ASN A 163 15.24 -4.14 7.54
N LEU A 164 15.52 -3.38 6.48
CA LEU A 164 14.69 -3.37 5.25
C LEU A 164 14.74 -4.73 4.55
N ILE A 165 15.91 -5.37 4.52
CA ILE A 165 16.03 -6.73 3.98
C ILE A 165 15.27 -7.74 4.82
N THR A 166 15.38 -7.66 6.14
CA THR A 166 14.64 -8.55 7.05
C THR A 166 13.13 -8.39 6.88
N MET A 167 12.67 -7.14 6.77
CA MET A 167 11.28 -6.80 6.47
C MET A 167 10.81 -7.43 5.15
N LEU A 168 11.56 -7.24 4.05
CA LEU A 168 11.24 -7.86 2.76
C LEU A 168 11.24 -9.39 2.82
N LYS A 169 12.23 -10.01 3.47
CA LYS A 169 12.29 -11.47 3.64
C LYS A 169 11.06 -12.00 4.37
N LYS A 170 10.61 -11.29 5.41
CA LYS A 170 9.38 -11.64 6.13
C LYS A 170 8.16 -11.53 5.21
N TYR A 171 8.02 -10.42 4.49
CA TYR A 171 6.92 -10.21 3.55
C TYR A 171 6.87 -11.28 2.45
N ILE A 172 8.01 -11.62 1.85
CA ILE A 172 8.13 -12.67 0.84
C ILE A 172 7.66 -14.03 1.40
N ARG A 173 8.02 -14.36 2.65
CA ARG A 173 7.54 -15.59 3.30
C ARG A 173 6.02 -15.56 3.50
N THR A 174 5.44 -14.41 3.85
CA THR A 174 3.99 -14.25 4.02
C THR A 174 3.23 -14.42 2.70
N ILE A 175 3.71 -13.84 1.60
CA ILE A 175 2.99 -13.91 0.31
C ILE A 175 3.22 -15.22 -0.45
N LYS A 176 4.30 -15.95 -0.15
CA LYS A 176 4.67 -17.18 -0.88
C LYS A 176 3.53 -18.21 -0.95
N PRO A 177 2.85 -18.58 0.15
CA PRO A 177 1.73 -19.53 0.08
C PRO A 177 0.55 -19.00 -0.74
N CYS A 178 0.29 -17.69 -0.64
CA CYS A 178 -0.79 -17.02 -1.37
C CYS A 178 -0.49 -17.08 -2.91
N ILE A 179 0.78 -16.90 -3.33
CA ILE A 179 1.24 -17.09 -4.73
C ILE A 179 1.11 -18.55 -5.18
N GLU A 180 1.63 -19.51 -4.41
CA GLU A 180 1.61 -20.94 -4.77
C GLU A 180 0.18 -21.47 -4.93
N LYS A 181 -0.74 -21.07 -4.05
CA LYS A 181 -2.16 -21.44 -4.13
C LYS A 181 -2.80 -20.96 -5.43
N ARG A 182 -2.49 -19.75 -5.87
CA ARG A 182 -3.03 -19.17 -7.12
C ARG A 182 -2.49 -19.87 -8.36
N ILE A 183 -1.19 -20.18 -8.39
CA ILE A 183 -0.58 -20.96 -9.48
C ILE A 183 -1.24 -22.34 -9.59
N LYS A 184 -1.47 -23.02 -8.47
CA LYS A 184 -2.18 -24.32 -8.45
C LYS A 184 -3.61 -24.19 -8.98
N LYS A 185 -4.36 -23.17 -8.55
CA LYS A 185 -5.74 -22.93 -9.03
C LYS A 185 -5.79 -22.67 -10.55
N GLN A 186 -4.84 -21.92 -11.08
CA GLN A 186 -4.77 -21.65 -12.53
C GLN A 186 -4.46 -22.92 -13.34
N LYS A 187 -3.55 -23.76 -12.86
CA LYS A 187 -3.26 -25.06 -13.51
C LYS A 187 -4.51 -25.95 -13.55
N ASN A 188 -5.20 -26.09 -12.42
CA ASN A 188 -6.41 -26.91 -12.34
C ASN A 188 -7.56 -26.36 -13.21
N ASN A 189 -7.66 -25.04 -13.38
CA ASN A 189 -8.67 -24.45 -14.25
C ASN A 189 -8.34 -24.61 -15.75
N ASN A 190 -7.06 -24.63 -16.11
CA ASN A 190 -6.61 -24.82 -17.50
C ASN A 190 -6.64 -26.31 -17.92
N GLU A 191 -6.73 -27.25 -16.97
CA GLU A 191 -6.96 -28.67 -17.25
C GLU A 191 -8.44 -29.02 -17.51
N ILE A 192 -9.38 -28.07 -17.36
CA ILE A 192 -10.83 -28.27 -17.58
C ILE A 192 -11.29 -27.77 -18.98
N SER A 193 -10.37 -27.37 -19.87
CA SER A 193 -10.74 -26.90 -21.22
C SER A 193 -10.23 -27.80 -22.34
N PHE A 194 -10.70 -29.04 -22.43
CA PHE A 194 -10.82 -29.76 -23.71
C PHE A 194 -11.91 -30.81 -23.59
N ASP A 195 -13.13 -30.42 -24.00
CA ASP A 195 -14.14 -31.32 -24.55
C ASP A 195 -15.04 -30.47 -25.47
N TYR A 196 -14.63 -30.37 -26.73
CA TYR A 196 -15.51 -30.15 -27.88
C TYR A 196 -15.05 -31.07 -29.00
#